data_AF-A0A4Q7QTR5-F1
#
_entry.id   AF-A0A4Q7QTR5-F1
#
_cell.length_a   1.000
_cell.length_b   1.000
_cell.length_c   1.000
_cell.angle_alpha   90.00
_cell.angle_beta   90.00
_cell.angle_gamma   90.00
#
_symmetry.space_group_name_H-M   'P 1'
#
loop_
_entity.id
_entity.type
_entity.pdbx_description
1 polymer ?
#
loop_
_entity_poly.entity_id
_entity_poly.type
_entity_poly.pdbx_seq_one_letter_code
_entity_poly.pdbx_strand_id
1 'polypeptide(L)'
;MKTVSHINLRKEKEKTFTCDDRIMLFITKFHLKSKRDKWLTLRLLLRKGSVDLVEQILISSEYRRDFPELLEDETVRDFYLDLKNPKKEMCLTI
;
A
#
# COMPACT_ATOMS: atom_id res chain seq x y z
N MET A 1 -10.05 -1.25 25.44
CA MET A 1 -9.62 -1.15 24.02
C MET A 1 -8.16 -1.59 23.93
N LYS A 2 -7.80 -2.47 22.99
CA LYS A 2 -6.39 -2.85 22.79
C LYS A 2 -5.69 -1.70 22.09
N THR A 3 -4.74 -1.06 22.76
CA THR A 3 -3.93 0.02 22.21
C THR A 3 -3.03 -0.57 21.13
N VAL A 4 -3.25 -0.21 19.87
CA VAL A 4 -2.36 -0.61 18.77
C VAL A 4 -1.15 0.33 18.80
N SER A 5 -0.12 -0.06 19.54
CA SER A 5 1.09 0.72 19.74
C SER A 5 2.14 0.51 18.64
N HIS A 6 2.06 -0.59 17.89
CA HIS A 6 3.05 -0.94 16.88
C HIS A 6 2.42 -1.54 15.63
N ILE A 7 2.58 -0.84 14.49
CA ILE A 7 2.39 -1.40 13.16
C ILE A 7 3.80 -1.71 12.63
N ASN A 8 4.07 -2.98 12.34
CA ASN A 8 5.34 -3.40 11.76
C ASN A 8 5.38 -2.95 10.29
N LEU A 9 6.10 -1.86 10.03
CA LEU A 9 6.38 -1.38 8.68
C LEU A 9 7.63 -2.10 8.17
N ARG A 10 7.61 -2.53 6.91
CA ARG A 10 8.82 -3.03 6.24
C ARG A 10 9.75 -1.83 6.05
N LYS A 11 10.67 -1.64 7.00
CA LYS A 11 11.68 -0.56 6.94
C LYS A 11 12.66 -0.85 5.80
N GLU A 12 12.57 -0.08 4.73
CA GLU A 12 13.77 0.23 3.94
C GLU A 12 14.63 1.20 4.74
N LYS A 13 15.97 1.07 4.64
CA LYS A 13 16.96 1.72 5.52
C LYS A 13 16.86 3.24 5.62
N GLU A 14 16.14 3.91 4.72
CA GLU A 14 16.11 5.38 4.61
C GLU A 14 14.71 6.01 4.66
N LYS A 15 13.63 5.22 4.79
CA LYS A 15 12.25 5.78 4.75
C LYS A 15 11.71 6.13 6.14
N THR A 16 11.42 7.42 6.35
CA THR A 16 10.73 7.95 7.54
C THR A 16 9.23 8.10 7.31
N PHE A 17 8.42 7.27 7.95
CA PHE A 17 6.96 7.41 7.98
C PHE A 17 6.54 8.40 9.08
N THR A 18 5.70 9.36 8.70
CA THR A 18 5.10 10.34 9.61
C THR A 18 4.02 9.71 10.49
N CYS A 19 3.49 10.48 11.44
CA CYS A 19 2.35 10.03 12.26
C CYS A 19 1.10 9.80 11.39
N ASP A 20 0.86 10.68 10.44
CA ASP A 20 -0.29 10.62 9.52
C ASP A 20 -0.24 9.39 8.63
N ASP A 21 0.96 9.01 8.16
CA ASP A 21 1.16 7.78 7.39
C ASP A 21 0.77 6.55 8.20
N ARG A 22 1.16 6.49 9.48
CA ARG A 22 0.82 5.38 10.36
C ARG A 22 -0.68 5.30 10.65
N ILE A 23 -1.33 6.46 10.81
CA ILE A 23 -2.79 6.54 10.97
C ILE A 23 -3.48 6.06 9.69
N MET A 24 -3.00 6.47 8.52
CA MET A 24 -3.56 6.06 7.24
C MET A 24 -3.40 4.56 7.00
N LEU A 25 -2.25 3.97 7.37
CA LEU A 25 -2.06 2.53 7.37
C LEU A 25 -3.04 1.84 8.30
N PHE A 26 -3.24 2.37 9.51
CA PHE A 26 -4.20 1.83 10.46
C PHE A 26 -5.64 1.86 9.91
N ILE A 27 -6.07 3.00 9.35
CA ILE A 27 -7.41 3.18 8.79
C ILE A 27 -7.63 2.21 7.62
N THR A 28 -6.68 2.18 6.68
CA THR A 28 -6.78 1.32 5.50
C THR A 28 -6.78 -0.16 5.86
N LYS A 29 -6.06 -0.54 6.93
CA LYS A 29 -5.98 -1.92 7.43
C LYS A 29 -7.20 -2.39 8.20
N PHE A 30 -7.67 -1.58 9.15
CA PHE A 30 -8.57 -2.05 10.20
C PHE A 30 -9.93 -1.37 10.18
N HIS A 31 -10.06 -0.23 9.51
CA HIS A 31 -11.28 0.57 9.55
C HIS A 31 -12.09 0.47 8.27
N LEU A 32 -11.44 0.41 7.11
CA LEU A 32 -12.13 0.26 5.83
C LEU A 32 -12.66 -1.17 5.69
N LYS A 33 -13.97 -1.35 5.88
CA LYS A 33 -14.64 -2.65 5.77
C LYS A 33 -15.11 -2.97 4.35
N SER A 34 -15.38 -1.96 3.54
CA SER A 34 -15.86 -2.16 2.17
C SER A 34 -14.70 -2.20 1.17
N LYS A 35 -14.82 -3.09 0.19
CA LYS A 35 -13.88 -3.22 -0.93
C LYS A 35 -13.74 -1.93 -1.74
N ARG A 36 -14.86 -1.24 -1.99
CA ARG A 36 -14.90 0.04 -2.70
C ARG A 36 -14.10 1.13 -1.99
N ASP A 37 -14.23 1.24 -0.67
CA ASP A 37 -13.51 2.27 0.08
C ASP A 37 -12.01 1.99 0.10
N LYS A 38 -11.61 0.72 0.25
CA LYS A 38 -10.20 0.32 0.15
C LYS A 38 -9.58 0.73 -1.19
N TRP A 39 -10.26 0.46 -2.31
CA TRP A 39 -9.79 0.87 -3.63
C TRP A 39 -9.70 2.38 -3.79
N LEU A 40 -10.74 3.10 -3.36
CA LEU A 40 -10.78 4.56 -3.48
C LEU A 40 -9.64 5.19 -2.67
N THR A 41 -9.38 4.69 -1.46
CA THR A 41 -8.26 5.13 -0.63
C THR A 41 -6.92 4.85 -1.31
N LEU A 42 -6.69 3.64 -1.84
CA LEU A 42 -5.44 3.32 -2.54
C LEU A 42 -5.23 4.18 -3.78
N ARG A 43 -6.27 4.40 -4.59
CA ARG A 43 -6.22 5.31 -5.75
C ARG A 43 -5.90 6.74 -5.35
N LEU A 44 -6.51 7.24 -4.27
CA LEU A 44 -6.23 8.58 -3.76
C LEU A 44 -4.78 8.71 -3.28
N LEU A 45 -4.25 7.70 -2.60
CA LEU A 45 -2.85 7.68 -2.16
C LEU A 45 -1.88 7.65 -3.35
N LEU A 46 -2.15 6.82 -4.36
CA LEU A 46 -1.38 6.79 -5.60
C LEU A 46 -1.40 8.16 -6.30
N ARG A 47 -2.58 8.77 -6.46
CA ARG A 47 -2.73 10.08 -7.10
C ARG A 47 -2.00 11.21 -6.34
N LYS A 48 -1.91 11.10 -5.01
CA LYS A 48 -1.18 12.06 -4.16
C LYS A 48 0.33 11.83 -4.14
N GLY A 49 0.84 10.80 -4.82
CA GLY A 49 2.26 10.45 -4.82
C GLY A 49 2.71 9.71 -3.55
N SER A 50 1.79 9.26 -2.70
CA SER A 50 2.08 8.47 -1.49
C SER A 50 2.39 7.01 -1.83
N VAL A 51 3.26 6.79 -2.82
CA VAL A 51 3.59 5.49 -3.42
C VAL A 51 4.13 4.53 -2.38
N ASP A 52 5.03 4.99 -1.51
CA ASP A 52 5.62 4.17 -0.44
C ASP A 52 4.58 3.64 0.54
N LEU A 53 3.53 4.42 0.80
CA LEU A 53 2.45 4.02 1.69
C LEU A 53 1.61 2.91 1.07
N VAL A 54 1.29 3.06 -0.21
CA VAL A 54 0.56 2.06 -0.99
C VAL A 54 1.38 0.77 -1.10
N GLU A 55 2.69 0.89 -1.32
CA GLU A 55 3.61 -0.24 -1.30
C GLU A 55 3.51 -1.01 0.03
N GLN A 56 3.64 -0.32 1.17
CA GLN A 56 3.56 -0.95 2.50
C GLN A 56 2.23 -1.67 2.73
N ILE A 57 1.12 -1.08 2.27
CA ILE A 57 -0.20 -1.70 2.32
C ILE A 57 -0.21 -2.99 1.49
N LEU A 58 0.32 -2.95 0.28
CA LEU A 58 0.25 -4.07 -0.65
C LEU A 58 1.29 -5.18 -0.37
N ILE A 59 2.40 -4.89 0.30
CA ILE A 59 3.41 -5.92 0.62
C ILE A 59 3.23 -6.53 2.01
N SER A 60 2.52 -5.85 2.92
CA SER A 60 2.35 -6.35 4.27
C SER A 60 1.54 -7.66 4.24
N SER A 61 2.08 -8.68 4.90
CA SER A 61 1.50 -10.03 4.98
C SER A 61 0.08 -10.03 5.53
N GLU A 62 -0.27 -8.99 6.28
CA GLU A 62 -1.56 -8.83 6.94
C GLU A 62 -2.68 -8.50 5.95
N TYR A 63 -2.36 -8.02 4.74
CA TYR A 63 -3.31 -7.77 3.66
C TYR A 63 -3.49 -8.95 2.71
N ARG A 64 -2.75 -10.06 2.90
CA ARG A 64 -2.81 -11.23 2.00
C ARG A 64 -4.20 -11.87 1.88
N ARG A 65 -5.05 -11.75 2.92
CA ARG A 65 -6.42 -12.28 2.87
C ARG A 65 -7.34 -11.47 1.97
N ASP A 66 -7.22 -10.15 2.03
CA ASP A 66 -8.03 -9.20 1.24
C ASP A 66 -7.39 -8.90 -0.13
N PHE A 67 -6.19 -9.44 -0.36
CA PHE A 67 -5.38 -9.20 -1.54
C PHE A 67 -6.09 -9.51 -2.86
N PRO A 68 -6.81 -10.64 -3.00
CA PRO A 68 -7.53 -10.94 -4.22
C PRO A 68 -8.56 -9.85 -4.55
N GLU A 69 -9.26 -9.34 -3.54
CA GLU A 69 -10.25 -8.27 -3.70
C GLU A 69 -9.60 -6.93 -4.04
N LEU A 70 -8.45 -6.61 -3.43
CA LEU A 70 -7.72 -5.37 -3.71
C LEU A 70 -7.21 -5.32 -5.16
N LEU A 71 -6.80 -6.47 -5.72
CA LEU A 71 -6.26 -6.58 -7.07
C LEU A 71 -7.31 -6.68 -8.18
N GLU A 72 -8.61 -6.67 -7.89
CA GLU A 72 -9.61 -6.53 -8.97
C GLU A 72 -9.68 -5.09 -9.49
N ASP A 73 -9.19 -4.11 -8.71
CA ASP A 73 -9.02 -2.75 -9.18
C ASP A 73 -7.79 -2.65 -10.09
N GLU A 74 -8.00 -2.31 -11.37
CA GLU A 74 -6.93 -2.32 -12.37
C GLU A 74 -5.76 -1.41 -12.00
N THR A 75 -6.03 -0.22 -11.46
CA THR A 75 -4.99 0.73 -11.06
C THR A 75 -4.13 0.18 -9.92
N VAL A 76 -4.75 -0.44 -8.92
CA VAL A 76 -4.05 -1.06 -7.79
C VAL A 76 -3.27 -2.29 -8.24
N ARG A 77 -3.87 -3.09 -9.13
CA ARG A 77 -3.26 -4.30 -9.71
C ARG A 77 -2.02 -3.96 -10.52
N ASP A 78 -2.10 -2.99 -11.42
CA ASP A 78 -0.98 -2.62 -12.29
C ASP A 78 0.18 -2.09 -11.46
N PHE A 79 -0.10 -1.22 -10.48
CA PHE A 79 0.89 -0.78 -9.51
C PHE A 79 1.55 -1.95 -8.75
N TYR A 80 0.76 -2.92 -8.29
CA TYR A 80 1.30 -4.09 -7.61
C TYR A 80 2.18 -4.97 -8.52
N LEU A 81 1.79 -5.14 -9.78
CA LEU A 81 2.56 -5.91 -10.75
C LEU A 81 3.88 -5.23 -11.11
N ASP A 82 3.88 -3.91 -11.24
CA ASP A 82 5.11 -3.13 -11.46
C ASP A 82 6.02 -3.20 -10.23
N LEU A 83 5.46 -3.12 -9.01
CA LEU A 83 6.21 -3.31 -7.77
C LEU A 83 6.89 -4.69 -7.69
N LYS A 84 6.22 -5.74 -8.16
CA LYS A 84 6.76 -7.11 -8.19
C LYS A 84 7.76 -7.33 -9.33
N ASN A 85 7.75 -6.48 -10.35
CA ASN A 85 8.65 -6.54 -11.49
C ASN A 85 9.53 -5.28 -11.59
N PRO A 86 10.54 -5.13 -10.72
CA PRO A 86 11.48 -4.01 -10.78
C PRO A 86 12.32 -3.97 -12.08
N LYS A 87 12.14 -4.92 -13.01
CA LYS A 87 12.93 -5.06 -14.25
C LYS A 87 12.50 -4.12 -15.39
N LYS A 88 11.45 -3.31 -15.25
CA LYS A 88 10.98 -2.43 -16.35
C LYS A 88 11.77 -1.12 -16.50
N GLU A 89 12.59 -0.71 -15.54
CA GLU A 89 13.31 0.58 -15.62
C GLU A 89 14.74 0.51 -16.18
N MET A 90 15.30 -0.66 -16.50
CA MET A 90 16.68 -0.76 -17.06
C MET A 90 16.76 -0.83 -18.59
N CYS A 91 15.71 -0.45 -19.34
CA CYS A 91 15.71 -0.60 -20.80
C CYS A 91 15.21 0.63 -21.58
N LEU A 92 15.53 1.84 -21.12
CA LEU A 92 15.43 3.07 -21.92
C LEU A 92 16.70 3.91 -21.75
N THR A 93 17.83 3.36 -22.16
CA THR A 93 19.03 4.15 -22.48
C THR A 93 19.78 3.46 -23.61
N ILE A 94 19.41 3.81 -24.84
CA ILE A 94 20.25 3.69 -26.04
C ILE A 94 20.18 5.05 -26.73
#